data_AF-A0A3Q3JZ52-F1
#
_entry.id   AF-A0A3Q3JZ52-F1
#
_cell.length_a   1.000
_cell.length_b   1.000
_cell.length_c   1.000
_cell.angle_alpha   90.00
_cell.angle_beta   90.00
_cell.angle_gamma   90.00
#
_symmetry.space_group_name_H-M   'P 1'
#
loop_
_entity.id
_entity.type
_entity.pdbx_description
1 polymer ?
#
loop_
_entity_poly.entity_id
_entity_poly.type
_entity_poly.pdbx_seq_one_letter_code
_entity_poly.pdbx_strand_id
1 'polypeptide(L)'
;MSILIPLVFQCDVSAHRGVLGPSGGPVRVHKLQGRHNYLSSYAHGIQSQALSRWTTSFNLSSGWSCSGLLVFVCADCQMDIAVVIDSSNNIGQRRFNLQKNFVTKLAAVLRVGPTGPHVGLIQASDTPRTEFLLTNYTQPKELLFAIREVAYLGGDTNTGKAIMHTAETFFSQDNGGRRGHPRVMMVLVDGWPSDDLGEAAMLARESGINVFLVSVAKPAPEELAMVRDKDFTKKAVCKDNGFFSYPIPSWFSTTKHIKPLTQRICSLDSLLCSRTCYNSVNIGFLIDGSSSVGMGNFQLMLDFLAGIARSFDISDVGARIGAVQFTYEQRLEFGLSHYSNKDEVIGALRRISYMSGGTATGAAISYTTQNLQTGRGRNFLIVVTDGQSYDDTRAPAMAAHKQGITIYSVGVAWAPLDDLKAMSSEPKESHTFFTREFTGLTEFIPLLVRGICRDFTENN
;
A
#
# COMPACT_ATOMS: atom_id res chain seq x y z
N MET A 1 -3.25 42.46 11.94
CA MET A 1 -3.70 41.54 13.01
C MET A 1 -2.73 40.36 13.01
N SER A 2 -1.86 40.26 14.02
CA SER A 2 -0.77 39.28 14.01
C SER A 2 -1.28 37.89 14.41
N ILE A 3 -1.28 36.95 13.48
CA ILE A 3 -1.66 35.56 13.75
C ILE A 3 -0.48 34.86 14.43
N LEU A 4 -0.66 34.50 15.71
CA LEU A 4 0.31 33.75 16.50
C LEU A 4 0.03 32.26 16.32
N ILE A 5 0.92 31.53 15.65
CA ILE A 5 0.77 30.07 15.44
C ILE A 5 1.50 29.32 16.56
N PRO A 6 0.80 28.63 17.49
CA PRO A 6 1.43 27.77 18.47
C PRO A 6 1.87 26.46 17.80
N LEU A 7 3.18 26.21 17.75
CA LEU A 7 3.74 24.97 17.23
C LEU A 7 4.14 24.02 18.35
N VAL A 8 3.70 22.76 18.22
CA VAL A 8 4.20 21.62 18.97
C VAL A 8 4.51 20.53 17.95
N PHE A 9 5.79 20.26 17.73
CA PHE A 9 6.28 19.17 16.89
C PHE A 9 7.19 18.29 17.73
N GLN A 10 7.06 16.97 17.51
CA GLN A 10 7.88 15.95 18.16
C GLN A 10 8.45 15.06 17.06
N CYS A 11 9.77 15.19 16.85
CA CYS A 11 10.56 14.27 16.03
C CYS A 11 11.36 13.37 16.98
N ASP A 12 11.93 12.26 16.48
CA ASP A 12 12.65 11.22 17.26
C ASP A 12 13.82 11.70 18.15
N VAL A 13 14.13 12.99 18.18
CA VAL A 13 15.31 13.57 18.85
C VAL A 13 15.01 14.81 19.71
N SER A 14 13.84 15.45 19.55
CA SER A 14 13.55 16.71 20.26
C SER A 14 12.06 17.09 20.28
N ALA A 15 11.67 17.79 21.35
CA ALA A 15 10.39 18.47 21.46
C ALA A 15 10.58 19.98 21.27
N HIS A 16 9.79 20.58 20.39
CA HIS A 16 9.87 22.01 20.04
C HIS A 16 8.64 22.76 20.51
N ARG A 17 8.83 23.94 21.10
CA ARG A 17 7.74 24.83 21.53
C ARG A 17 8.07 26.29 21.27
N GLY A 18 7.18 26.99 20.59
CA GLY A 18 7.36 28.40 20.25
C GLY A 18 6.19 28.97 19.46
N VAL A 19 6.31 30.24 19.10
CA VAL A 19 5.37 30.94 18.24
C VAL A 19 6.15 31.49 17.06
N LEU A 20 5.73 31.16 15.83
CA LEU A 20 6.30 31.73 14.62
C LEU A 20 5.36 32.82 14.08
N GLY A 21 5.95 33.98 13.78
CA GLY A 21 5.29 35.03 13.01
C GLY A 21 5.55 34.87 11.50
N PRO A 22 4.95 35.73 10.65
CA PRO A 22 5.09 35.66 9.19
C PRO A 22 6.54 35.81 8.68
N SER A 23 7.42 36.42 9.48
CA SER A 23 8.85 36.62 9.21
C SER A 23 9.75 35.53 9.81
N GLY A 24 9.18 34.43 10.32
CA GLY A 24 9.89 33.49 11.19
C GLY A 24 10.05 34.02 12.63
N GLY A 25 10.74 33.26 13.48
CA GLY A 25 10.92 33.58 14.89
C GLY A 25 11.66 32.50 15.71
N PRO A 26 12.07 32.81 16.95
CA PRO A 26 12.82 31.89 17.80
C PRO A 26 11.92 30.80 18.41
N VAL A 27 12.27 29.54 18.18
CA VAL A 27 11.61 28.36 18.77
C VAL A 27 12.53 27.73 19.81
N ARG A 28 12.03 27.47 21.03
CA ARG A 28 12.81 26.78 22.06
C ARG A 28 12.83 25.28 21.78
N VAL A 29 14.03 24.71 21.84
CA VAL A 29 14.28 23.27 21.67
C VAL A 29 14.53 22.65 23.04
N HIS A 30 13.76 21.63 23.41
CA HIS A 30 14.03 20.83 24.60
C HIS A 30 14.80 19.57 24.20
N LYS A 31 16.01 19.43 24.77
CA LYS A 31 16.93 18.31 24.53
C LYS A 31 16.42 17.03 25.20
N LEU A 32 16.35 15.93 24.43
CA LEU A 32 16.26 14.58 24.98
C LEU A 32 17.66 14.10 25.44
N GLN A 33 17.71 13.22 26.46
CA GLN A 33 18.99 12.75 27.01
C GLN A 33 19.83 12.02 25.93
N GLY A 34 21.16 12.18 25.99
CA GLY A 34 22.11 11.40 25.19
C GLY A 34 22.68 12.02 23.89
N ARG A 35 22.19 13.17 23.40
CA ARG A 35 22.77 13.82 22.18
C ARG A 35 23.22 15.26 22.38
N HIS A 36 24.30 15.67 21.71
CA HIS A 36 24.95 17.00 21.88
C HIS A 36 24.85 17.91 20.65
N ASN A 37 24.73 17.33 19.47
CA ASN A 37 24.55 18.02 18.19
C ASN A 37 23.25 17.51 17.55
N TYR A 38 22.64 18.33 16.68
CA TYR A 38 21.55 17.90 15.79
C TYR A 38 21.92 18.28 14.36
N LEU A 39 21.53 17.42 13.43
CA LEU A 39 21.83 17.53 12.01
C LEU A 39 20.62 18.17 11.31
N SER A 40 20.89 19.04 10.33
CA SER A 40 19.85 19.67 9.51
C SER A 40 18.93 18.65 8.86
N SER A 41 17.64 18.96 8.82
CA SER A 41 16.58 18.15 8.23
C SER A 41 15.63 19.04 7.43
N TYR A 42 15.10 18.53 6.31
CA TYR A 42 14.06 19.18 5.53
C TYR A 42 12.74 18.43 5.72
N ALA A 43 11.68 19.13 6.15
CA ALA A 43 10.35 18.55 6.30
C ALA A 43 9.27 19.62 6.11
N HIS A 44 8.17 19.27 5.44
CA HIS A 44 6.99 20.12 5.26
C HIS A 44 7.29 21.55 4.76
N GLY A 45 8.28 21.71 3.87
CA GLY A 45 8.68 23.01 3.32
C GLY A 45 9.60 23.84 4.23
N ILE A 46 10.00 23.33 5.39
CA ILE A 46 10.87 24.02 6.36
C ILE A 46 12.23 23.32 6.42
N GLN A 47 13.29 24.10 6.21
CA GLN A 47 14.68 23.65 6.38
C GLN A 47 15.17 23.98 7.79
N SER A 48 15.64 22.98 8.53
CA SER A 48 16.39 23.20 9.77
C SER A 48 17.89 23.32 9.49
N GLN A 49 18.60 24.06 10.35
CA GLN A 49 20.05 24.20 10.30
C GLN A 49 20.73 23.19 11.23
N ALA A 50 21.91 22.69 10.84
CA ALA A 50 22.74 21.90 11.73
C ALA A 50 23.45 22.84 12.72
N LEU A 51 23.34 22.57 14.02
CA LEU A 51 23.98 23.39 15.05
C LEU A 51 24.77 22.52 16.05
N SER A 52 25.98 22.99 16.38
CA SER A 52 26.71 22.59 17.57
C SER A 52 26.39 23.56 18.70
N ARG A 53 25.94 23.06 19.85
CA ARG A 53 25.59 23.86 21.05
C ARG A 53 24.45 24.90 20.84
N TRP A 54 23.28 24.36 20.51
CA TRP A 54 21.93 24.91 20.36
C TRP A 54 21.54 26.15 21.20
N THR A 55 21.07 27.22 20.53
CA THR A 55 20.26 28.29 21.15
C THR A 55 19.06 28.80 20.30
N THR A 56 19.12 28.84 18.95
CA THR A 56 18.04 29.19 17.97
C THR A 56 18.58 29.00 16.52
N SER A 57 17.84 28.88 15.40
CA SER A 57 16.39 28.75 15.06
C SER A 57 16.21 28.20 13.59
N PHE A 58 15.03 28.37 12.96
CA PHE A 58 14.72 27.98 11.56
C PHE A 58 14.57 29.22 10.64
N ASN A 59 14.52 29.02 9.32
CA ASN A 59 14.15 30.05 8.32
C ASN A 59 13.03 29.55 7.40
N LEU A 60 12.18 30.46 6.89
CA LEU A 60 11.05 30.16 5.99
C LEU A 60 11.37 30.60 4.56
N SER A 61 11.18 29.72 3.58
CA SER A 61 11.14 30.10 2.16
C SER A 61 9.76 30.69 1.81
N SER A 62 9.76 31.82 1.11
CA SER A 62 8.56 32.59 0.80
C SER A 62 7.64 31.89 -0.20
N GLY A 63 6.32 31.81 0.07
CA GLY A 63 5.38 31.36 -0.96
C GLY A 63 3.90 31.13 -0.62
N TRP A 64 3.43 31.25 0.63
CA TRP A 64 2.05 30.84 0.98
C TRP A 64 1.32 31.82 1.91
N SER A 65 0.06 32.14 1.55
CA SER A 65 -0.87 32.98 2.34
C SER A 65 -1.90 32.10 3.05
N CYS A 66 -1.75 31.91 4.37
CA CYS A 66 -2.76 31.24 5.19
C CYS A 66 -3.88 32.22 5.59
N SER A 67 -5.01 32.14 4.91
CA SER A 67 -6.25 32.80 5.29
C SER A 67 -7.10 31.83 6.13
N GLY A 68 -7.27 32.11 7.43
CA GLY A 68 -8.20 31.38 8.30
C GLY A 68 -7.56 30.43 9.32
N LEU A 69 -8.39 30.04 10.30
CA LEU A 69 -7.98 29.36 11.54
C LEU A 69 -7.61 27.88 11.32
N LEU A 70 -6.37 27.62 10.91
CA LEU A 70 -5.86 26.26 10.64
C LEU A 70 -5.34 25.57 11.91
N VAL A 71 -6.24 24.87 12.60
CA VAL A 71 -5.88 23.63 13.32
C VAL A 71 -5.28 22.66 12.29
N PHE A 72 -4.17 21.98 12.60
CA PHE A 72 -3.54 21.00 11.71
C PHE A 72 -4.60 20.09 11.05
N VAL A 73 -4.77 20.26 9.75
CA VAL A 73 -5.72 19.49 8.93
C VAL A 73 -5.01 18.22 8.48
N CYS A 74 -5.53 17.05 8.87
CA CYS A 74 -5.29 15.85 8.09
C CYS A 74 -5.95 16.06 6.72
N ALA A 75 -5.15 16.40 5.71
CA ALA A 75 -5.59 16.49 4.33
C ALA A 75 -5.62 15.09 3.66
N ASP A 76 -5.01 14.10 4.29
CA ASP A 76 -4.55 12.85 3.64
C ASP A 76 -5.55 11.67 3.74
N CYS A 77 -6.82 11.91 4.08
CA CYS A 77 -7.84 10.86 4.09
C CYS A 77 -8.68 10.82 2.80
N GLN A 78 -8.03 10.90 1.63
CA GLN A 78 -8.69 10.79 0.33
C GLN A 78 -8.86 9.33 -0.07
N MET A 79 -10.00 8.74 0.30
CA MET A 79 -10.30 7.32 0.09
C MET A 79 -11.81 7.05 0.04
N ASP A 80 -12.18 5.90 -0.50
CA ASP A 80 -13.57 5.45 -0.56
C ASP A 80 -13.82 4.41 0.53
N ILE A 81 -14.80 4.68 1.39
CA ILE A 81 -15.08 3.89 2.60
C ILE A 81 -16.47 3.28 2.50
N ALA A 82 -16.51 1.95 2.38
CA ALA A 82 -17.72 1.17 2.64
C ALA A 82 -17.80 0.87 4.14
N VAL A 83 -18.88 1.27 4.79
CA VAL A 83 -19.17 0.82 6.17
C VAL A 83 -20.19 -0.30 6.10
N VAL A 84 -19.81 -1.50 6.54
CA VAL A 84 -20.72 -2.63 6.68
C VAL A 84 -21.12 -2.74 8.16
N ILE A 85 -22.41 -2.61 8.47
CA ILE A 85 -22.94 -2.79 9.83
C ILE A 85 -23.80 -4.05 9.92
N ASP A 86 -23.70 -4.75 11.04
CA ASP A 86 -24.61 -5.83 11.37
C ASP A 86 -26.02 -5.26 11.66
N SER A 87 -27.07 -5.92 11.15
CA SER A 87 -28.47 -5.58 11.41
C SER A 87 -29.30 -6.79 11.84
N SER A 88 -28.64 -7.88 12.23
CA SER A 88 -29.23 -9.17 12.61
C SER A 88 -30.04 -9.16 13.91
N ASN A 89 -30.86 -10.21 14.07
CA ASN A 89 -31.63 -10.47 15.28
C ASN A 89 -30.76 -10.72 16.54
N ASN A 90 -29.51 -11.15 16.37
CA ASN A 90 -28.59 -11.39 17.49
C ASN A 90 -28.18 -10.09 18.20
N ILE A 91 -28.04 -8.98 17.45
CA ILE A 91 -27.68 -7.68 18.03
C ILE A 91 -28.91 -6.96 18.60
N GLY A 92 -30.06 -7.11 17.94
CA GLY A 92 -31.30 -6.41 18.24
C GLY A 92 -31.25 -4.88 18.06
N GLN A 93 -32.44 -4.27 17.98
CA GLN A 93 -32.64 -2.83 17.78
C GLN A 93 -31.80 -1.93 18.70
N ARG A 94 -31.63 -2.33 19.98
CA ARG A 94 -30.91 -1.53 20.98
C ARG A 94 -29.42 -1.42 20.66
N ARG A 95 -28.75 -2.54 20.32
CA ARG A 95 -27.32 -2.50 19.97
C ARG A 95 -27.12 -1.93 18.57
N PHE A 96 -28.03 -2.21 17.63
CA PHE A 96 -28.04 -1.55 16.32
C PHE A 96 -28.03 -0.02 16.43
N ASN A 97 -28.84 0.57 17.32
CA ASN A 97 -28.80 2.01 17.57
C ASN A 97 -27.47 2.48 18.18
N LEU A 98 -26.73 1.65 18.91
CA LEU A 98 -25.36 1.95 19.35
C LEU A 98 -24.35 1.88 18.19
N GLN A 99 -24.52 0.94 17.25
CA GLN A 99 -23.74 0.89 16.00
C GLN A 99 -23.92 2.16 15.17
N LYS A 100 -25.18 2.56 14.88
CA LYS A 100 -25.49 3.81 14.15
C LYS A 100 -24.86 5.03 14.83
N ASN A 101 -24.93 5.12 16.17
CA ASN A 101 -24.30 6.20 16.92
C ASN A 101 -22.75 6.19 16.86
N PHE A 102 -22.12 5.01 16.81
CA PHE A 102 -20.68 4.87 16.61
C PHE A 102 -20.26 5.33 15.21
N VAL A 103 -20.92 4.82 14.17
CA VAL A 103 -20.65 5.20 12.76
C VAL A 103 -20.90 6.69 12.53
N THR A 104 -21.96 7.26 13.11
CA THR A 104 -22.23 8.71 13.12
C THR A 104 -21.05 9.49 13.70
N LYS A 105 -20.52 9.08 14.87
CA LYS A 105 -19.35 9.75 15.48
C LYS A 105 -18.08 9.60 14.65
N LEU A 106 -17.90 8.47 13.96
CA LEU A 106 -16.75 8.22 13.09
C LEU A 106 -16.80 9.10 11.84
N ALA A 107 -17.94 9.13 11.15
CA ALA A 107 -18.18 9.97 9.96
C ALA A 107 -17.97 11.47 10.26
N ALA A 108 -18.34 11.93 11.46
CA ALA A 108 -18.12 13.31 11.90
C ALA A 108 -16.62 13.66 12.06
N VAL A 109 -15.76 12.69 12.39
CA VAL A 109 -14.31 12.89 12.51
C VAL A 109 -13.59 12.70 11.16
N LEU A 110 -14.11 11.84 10.29
CA LEU A 110 -13.61 11.63 8.92
C LEU A 110 -13.70 12.87 8.01
N ARG A 111 -14.58 13.84 8.32
CA ARG A 111 -14.79 15.08 7.53
C ARG A 111 -15.08 14.80 6.05
N VAL A 112 -16.08 13.96 5.80
CA VAL A 112 -16.57 13.64 4.44
C VAL A 112 -16.83 14.90 3.63
N GLY A 113 -16.40 14.90 2.37
CA GLY A 113 -16.53 16.04 1.48
C GLY A 113 -16.04 15.73 0.06
N PRO A 114 -16.32 16.60 -0.94
CA PRO A 114 -15.94 16.36 -2.34
C PRO A 114 -14.43 16.15 -2.57
N THR A 115 -13.59 16.71 -1.69
CA THR A 115 -12.13 16.59 -1.72
C THR A 115 -11.59 15.71 -0.59
N GLY A 116 -12.45 14.98 0.11
CA GLY A 116 -12.13 14.16 1.29
C GLY A 116 -12.49 12.69 1.10
N PRO A 117 -12.73 11.94 2.19
CA PRO A 117 -13.20 10.58 2.08
C PRO A 117 -14.67 10.57 1.62
N HIS A 118 -15.01 9.62 0.77
CA HIS A 118 -16.40 9.30 0.45
C HIS A 118 -16.84 8.12 1.34
N VAL A 119 -18.08 8.15 1.83
CA VAL A 119 -18.61 7.14 2.76
C VAL A 119 -19.98 6.69 2.29
N GLY A 120 -20.16 5.39 2.13
CA GLY A 120 -21.49 4.78 2.02
C GLY A 120 -21.68 3.63 3.01
N LEU A 121 -22.90 3.10 3.07
CA LEU A 121 -23.33 2.18 4.12
C LEU A 121 -24.05 0.96 3.55
N ILE A 122 -23.69 -0.21 4.07
CA ILE A 122 -24.27 -1.51 3.76
C ILE A 122 -24.70 -2.17 5.07
N GLN A 123 -25.88 -2.79 5.09
CA GLN A 123 -26.35 -3.61 6.18
C GLN A 123 -26.14 -5.09 5.87
N ALA A 124 -25.56 -5.83 6.82
CA ALA A 124 -25.54 -7.28 6.84
C ALA A 124 -26.81 -7.81 7.53
N SER A 125 -27.50 -8.72 6.86
CA SER A 125 -28.70 -9.45 7.30
C SER A 125 -28.78 -10.75 6.48
N ASP A 126 -29.97 -11.36 6.34
CA ASP A 126 -30.19 -12.53 5.46
C ASP A 126 -29.66 -12.32 4.04
N THR A 127 -29.89 -11.12 3.50
CA THR A 127 -29.42 -10.64 2.20
C THR A 127 -28.84 -9.23 2.35
N PRO A 128 -27.60 -8.99 1.94
CA PRO A 128 -26.94 -7.70 2.19
C PRO A 128 -27.63 -6.58 1.43
N ARG A 129 -27.82 -5.45 2.11
CA ARG A 129 -28.57 -4.31 1.57
C ARG A 129 -27.73 -3.03 1.62
N THR A 130 -27.51 -2.43 0.46
CA THR A 130 -26.86 -1.12 0.36
C THR A 130 -27.88 -0.02 0.68
N GLU A 131 -27.62 0.76 1.73
CA GLU A 131 -28.50 1.87 2.14
C GLU A 131 -28.20 3.16 1.37
N PHE A 132 -26.92 3.42 1.10
CA PHE A 132 -26.48 4.51 0.23
C PHE A 132 -25.04 4.30 -0.26
N LEU A 133 -24.74 4.81 -1.46
CA LEU A 133 -23.45 4.72 -2.13
C LEU A 133 -22.53 5.88 -1.77
N LEU A 134 -21.29 5.81 -2.26
CA LEU A 134 -20.20 6.76 -1.98
C LEU A 134 -20.53 8.22 -2.35
N THR A 135 -21.33 8.43 -3.39
CA THR A 135 -21.67 9.77 -3.92
C THR A 135 -23.00 10.33 -3.42
N ASN A 136 -23.83 9.55 -2.71
CA ASN A 136 -25.15 10.00 -2.25
C ASN A 136 -25.09 11.21 -1.28
N TYR A 137 -24.05 11.28 -0.44
CA TYR A 137 -23.92 12.32 0.59
C TYR A 137 -22.51 12.91 0.62
N THR A 138 -22.35 14.07 -0.03
CA THR A 138 -21.08 14.82 -0.04
C THR A 138 -20.99 15.86 1.06
N GLN A 139 -22.07 16.12 1.82
CA GLN A 139 -22.06 17.02 2.97
C GLN A 139 -22.07 16.24 4.30
N PRO A 140 -21.22 16.60 5.28
CA PRO A 140 -21.20 15.94 6.60
C PRO A 140 -22.56 15.91 7.28
N LYS A 141 -23.33 16.99 7.24
CA LYS A 141 -24.61 17.09 7.95
C LYS A 141 -25.66 16.12 7.38
N GLU A 142 -25.68 15.95 6.06
CA GLU A 142 -26.61 15.06 5.36
C GLU A 142 -26.26 13.60 5.63
N LEU A 143 -24.97 13.24 5.49
CA LEU A 143 -24.49 11.90 5.83
C LEU A 143 -24.80 11.53 7.29
N LEU A 144 -24.55 12.43 8.24
CA LEU A 144 -24.82 12.20 9.67
C LEU A 144 -26.32 12.08 9.98
N PHE A 145 -27.19 12.65 9.15
CA PHE A 145 -28.63 12.45 9.24
C PHE A 145 -29.02 11.09 8.64
N ALA A 146 -28.57 10.79 7.42
CA ALA A 146 -28.83 9.53 6.74
C ALA A 146 -28.44 8.31 7.60
N ILE A 147 -27.24 8.31 8.20
CA ILE A 147 -26.79 7.22 9.10
C ILE A 147 -27.76 7.01 10.29
N ARG A 148 -28.44 8.05 10.78
CA ARG A 148 -29.37 7.94 11.92
C ARG A 148 -30.71 7.34 11.51
N GLU A 149 -31.21 7.70 10.32
CA GLU A 149 -32.52 7.26 9.81
C GLU A 149 -32.52 5.82 9.27
N VAL A 150 -31.36 5.21 9.03
CA VAL A 150 -31.24 3.80 8.58
C VAL A 150 -32.05 2.87 9.47
N ALA A 151 -32.93 2.09 8.83
CA ALA A 151 -33.83 1.17 9.52
C ALA A 151 -33.09 -0.08 10.03
N TYR A 152 -33.66 -0.75 11.04
CA TYR A 152 -33.19 -2.07 11.48
C TYR A 152 -33.93 -3.14 10.67
N LEU A 153 -33.20 -4.11 10.12
CA LEU A 153 -33.76 -5.15 9.25
C LEU A 153 -34.11 -6.44 10.01
N GLY A 154 -33.27 -6.87 10.94
CA GLY A 154 -33.32 -8.23 11.50
C GLY A 154 -32.69 -9.26 10.57
N GLY A 155 -32.99 -10.54 10.83
CA GLY A 155 -32.43 -11.70 10.09
C GLY A 155 -31.14 -12.24 10.69
N ASP A 156 -30.42 -13.05 9.91
CA ASP A 156 -29.15 -13.69 10.27
C ASP A 156 -27.92 -12.80 10.01
N THR A 157 -26.82 -13.08 10.69
CA THR A 157 -25.54 -12.37 10.58
C THR A 157 -24.68 -12.87 9.41
N ASN A 158 -25.17 -12.75 8.16
CA ASN A 158 -24.41 -13.16 6.96
C ASN A 158 -23.38 -12.09 6.53
N THR A 159 -22.36 -11.90 7.36
CA THR A 159 -21.28 -10.92 7.14
C THR A 159 -20.44 -11.27 5.91
N GLY A 160 -20.23 -12.56 5.60
CA GLY A 160 -19.50 -13.02 4.42
C GLY A 160 -20.19 -12.59 3.13
N LYS A 161 -21.51 -12.83 3.03
CA LYS A 161 -22.31 -12.32 1.90
C LYS A 161 -22.23 -10.80 1.77
N ALA A 162 -22.24 -10.07 2.89
CA ALA A 162 -22.13 -8.60 2.88
C ALA A 162 -20.76 -8.11 2.40
N ILE A 163 -19.67 -8.77 2.79
CA ILE A 163 -18.32 -8.51 2.26
C ILE A 163 -18.28 -8.79 0.75
N MET A 164 -18.84 -9.92 0.31
CA MET A 164 -18.87 -10.32 -1.11
C MET A 164 -19.59 -9.27 -1.97
N HIS A 165 -20.85 -8.97 -1.63
CA HIS A 165 -21.68 -7.97 -2.32
C HIS A 165 -21.01 -6.59 -2.38
N THR A 166 -20.37 -6.18 -1.29
CA THR A 166 -19.63 -4.90 -1.23
C THR A 166 -18.37 -4.93 -2.11
N ALA A 167 -17.66 -6.06 -2.17
CA ALA A 167 -16.48 -6.22 -3.01
C ALA A 167 -16.81 -6.20 -4.51
N GLU A 168 -17.91 -6.87 -4.90
CA GLU A 168 -18.35 -6.99 -6.30
C GLU A 168 -18.96 -5.70 -6.84
N THR A 169 -19.86 -5.05 -6.09
CA THR A 169 -20.73 -4.01 -6.63
C THR A 169 -20.36 -2.60 -6.17
N PHE A 170 -20.00 -2.42 -4.90
CA PHE A 170 -20.06 -1.10 -4.25
C PHE A 170 -18.94 -0.15 -4.68
N PHE A 171 -17.74 -0.66 -4.96
CA PHE A 171 -16.58 0.14 -5.38
C PHE A 171 -16.43 0.32 -6.91
N SER A 172 -17.48 0.02 -7.68
CA SER A 172 -17.50 0.29 -9.12
C SER A 172 -17.53 1.80 -9.40
N GLN A 173 -17.10 2.21 -10.60
CA GLN A 173 -17.11 3.62 -11.01
C GLN A 173 -18.54 4.18 -11.08
N ASP A 174 -19.49 3.36 -11.58
CA ASP A 174 -20.91 3.72 -11.66
C ASP A 174 -21.54 3.97 -10.27
N ASN A 175 -21.04 3.28 -9.25
CA ASN A 175 -21.45 3.45 -7.85
C ASN A 175 -20.63 4.49 -7.06
N GLY A 176 -19.81 5.30 -7.75
CA GLY A 176 -19.06 6.41 -7.16
C GLY A 176 -17.65 6.09 -6.69
N GLY A 177 -17.12 4.89 -6.99
CA GLY A 177 -15.75 4.50 -6.71
C GLY A 177 -14.74 5.27 -7.57
N ARG A 178 -13.83 6.01 -6.94
CA ARG A 178 -12.83 6.85 -7.59
C ARG A 178 -11.60 6.03 -8.01
N ARG A 179 -11.10 6.27 -9.22
CA ARG A 179 -9.80 5.70 -9.66
C ARG A 179 -8.65 6.29 -8.82
N GLY A 180 -7.61 5.49 -8.59
CA GLY A 180 -6.41 5.91 -7.84
C GLY A 180 -6.61 6.15 -6.34
N HIS A 181 -7.83 6.07 -5.81
CA HIS A 181 -8.12 6.26 -4.40
C HIS A 181 -8.17 4.89 -3.69
N PRO A 182 -7.61 4.76 -2.46
CA PRO A 182 -7.74 3.53 -1.69
C PRO A 182 -9.19 3.18 -1.40
N ARG A 183 -9.48 1.87 -1.39
CA ARG A 183 -10.78 1.31 -1.04
C ARG A 183 -10.68 0.68 0.34
N VAL A 184 -11.55 1.09 1.25
CA VAL A 184 -11.60 0.61 2.63
C VAL A 184 -12.98 0.06 2.93
N MET A 185 -13.05 -1.18 3.41
CA MET A 185 -14.29 -1.78 3.90
C MET A 185 -14.18 -1.94 5.41
N MET A 186 -14.87 -1.07 6.17
CA MET A 186 -14.95 -1.18 7.62
C MET A 186 -16.15 -2.05 8.00
N VAL A 187 -15.90 -3.29 8.38
CA VAL A 187 -16.91 -4.27 8.79
C VAL A 187 -17.07 -4.22 10.31
N LEU A 188 -18.25 -3.80 10.77
CA LEU A 188 -18.62 -3.75 12.17
C LEU A 188 -19.36 -5.04 12.57
N VAL A 189 -18.82 -5.80 13.50
CA VAL A 189 -19.44 -7.04 14.02
C VAL A 189 -19.55 -6.99 15.55
N ASP A 190 -20.69 -7.47 16.06
CA ASP A 190 -21.02 -7.55 17.49
C ASP A 190 -21.19 -9.04 17.85
N GLY A 191 -20.09 -9.69 18.23
CA GLY A 191 -20.00 -11.15 18.33
C GLY A 191 -19.29 -11.81 17.14
N TRP A 192 -19.97 -12.70 16.42
CA TRP A 192 -19.41 -13.56 15.37
C TRP A 192 -20.35 -13.72 14.16
N PRO A 193 -19.84 -14.01 12.95
CA PRO A 193 -20.65 -14.24 11.75
C PRO A 193 -21.32 -15.62 11.75
N SER A 194 -22.44 -15.74 11.01
CA SER A 194 -23.12 -17.02 10.76
C SER A 194 -22.54 -17.81 9.57
N ASP A 195 -21.84 -17.11 8.66
CA ASP A 195 -21.22 -17.63 7.44
C ASP A 195 -19.68 -17.62 7.48
N ASP A 196 -19.04 -18.31 6.53
CA ASP A 196 -17.59 -18.26 6.37
C ASP A 196 -17.19 -16.96 5.65
N LEU A 197 -16.12 -16.32 6.14
CA LEU A 197 -15.64 -15.04 5.60
C LEU A 197 -14.49 -15.20 4.61
N GLY A 198 -13.97 -16.43 4.42
CA GLY A 198 -12.75 -16.71 3.68
C GLY A 198 -12.84 -16.34 2.21
N GLU A 199 -13.85 -16.85 1.50
CA GLU A 199 -14.04 -16.59 0.06
C GLU A 199 -14.32 -15.10 -0.22
N ALA A 200 -15.25 -14.51 0.54
CA ALA A 200 -15.60 -13.10 0.41
C ALA A 200 -14.41 -12.17 0.69
N ALA A 201 -13.60 -12.47 1.70
CA ALA A 201 -12.40 -11.71 2.02
C ALA A 201 -11.27 -11.95 1.01
N MET A 202 -11.15 -13.15 0.44
CA MET A 202 -10.24 -13.40 -0.70
C MET A 202 -10.63 -12.51 -1.89
N LEU A 203 -11.92 -12.48 -2.27
CA LEU A 203 -12.38 -11.60 -3.36
C LEU A 203 -12.14 -10.11 -3.04
N ALA A 204 -12.42 -9.67 -1.81
CA ALA A 204 -12.19 -8.28 -1.39
C ALA A 204 -10.70 -7.90 -1.48
N ARG A 205 -9.80 -8.76 -0.96
CA ARG A 205 -8.34 -8.58 -1.08
C ARG A 205 -7.89 -8.56 -2.53
N GLU A 206 -8.28 -9.57 -3.32
CA GLU A 206 -7.97 -9.63 -4.75
C GLU A 206 -8.48 -8.39 -5.51
N SER A 207 -9.61 -7.81 -5.11
CA SER A 207 -10.23 -6.63 -5.74
C SER A 207 -9.63 -5.28 -5.29
N GLY A 208 -8.60 -5.30 -4.46
CA GLY A 208 -7.91 -4.09 -4.02
C GLY A 208 -8.58 -3.37 -2.85
N ILE A 209 -9.27 -4.10 -1.98
CA ILE A 209 -10.08 -3.54 -0.87
C ILE A 209 -9.46 -3.91 0.48
N ASN A 210 -9.25 -2.91 1.31
CA ASN A 210 -8.73 -3.07 2.66
C ASN A 210 -9.87 -3.35 3.62
N VAL A 211 -10.10 -4.63 3.92
CA VAL A 211 -11.09 -5.04 4.92
C VAL A 211 -10.52 -4.82 6.32
N PHE A 212 -11.15 -3.91 7.07
CA PHE A 212 -10.94 -3.72 8.50
C PHE A 212 -12.08 -4.36 9.27
N LEU A 213 -11.77 -5.32 10.15
CA LEU A 213 -12.77 -5.94 11.01
C LEU A 213 -12.77 -5.26 12.39
N VAL A 214 -13.83 -4.51 12.68
CA VAL A 214 -14.07 -3.84 13.96
C VAL A 214 -15.02 -4.73 14.77
N SER A 215 -14.45 -5.54 15.67
CA SER A 215 -15.23 -6.39 16.56
C SER A 215 -15.51 -5.66 17.87
N VAL A 216 -16.78 -5.50 18.22
CA VAL A 216 -17.20 -4.96 19.52
C VAL A 216 -17.69 -6.11 20.39
N ALA A 217 -17.30 -6.12 21.67
CA ALA A 217 -17.63 -7.16 22.63
C ALA A 217 -17.38 -8.58 22.08
N LYS A 218 -16.10 -8.98 22.00
CA LYS A 218 -15.69 -10.30 21.53
C LYS A 218 -16.48 -11.43 22.22
N PRO A 219 -16.74 -12.56 21.52
CA PRO A 219 -17.43 -13.71 22.11
C PRO A 219 -16.78 -14.12 23.42
N ALA A 220 -17.60 -14.36 24.45
CA ALA A 220 -17.13 -14.87 25.72
C ALA A 220 -16.57 -16.31 25.56
N PRO A 221 -15.66 -16.79 26.44
CA PRO A 221 -15.11 -18.14 26.34
C PRO A 221 -16.16 -19.26 26.24
N GLU A 222 -17.32 -19.05 26.88
CA GLU A 222 -18.48 -19.94 26.87
C GLU A 222 -19.21 -19.93 25.51
N GLU A 223 -19.20 -18.78 24.82
CA GLU A 223 -19.81 -18.58 23.49
C GLU A 223 -18.90 -19.08 22.35
N LEU A 224 -17.59 -19.25 22.59
CA LEU A 224 -16.64 -19.78 21.58
C LEU A 224 -16.99 -21.19 21.06
N ALA A 225 -17.86 -21.93 21.74
CA ALA A 225 -18.40 -23.20 21.25
C ALA A 225 -19.45 -23.02 20.12
N MET A 226 -20.11 -21.86 20.06
CA MET A 226 -21.12 -21.51 19.06
C MET A 226 -20.52 -20.78 17.84
N VAL A 227 -19.27 -20.31 17.95
CA VAL A 227 -18.53 -19.68 16.86
C VAL A 227 -18.13 -20.73 15.83
N ARG A 228 -18.84 -20.73 14.68
CA ARG A 228 -18.65 -21.68 13.57
C ARG A 228 -17.21 -21.69 13.02
N ASP A 229 -16.60 -20.53 12.93
CA ASP A 229 -15.23 -20.34 12.46
C ASP A 229 -14.46 -19.45 13.44
N LYS A 230 -13.54 -20.05 14.21
CA LYS A 230 -12.82 -19.35 15.28
C LYS A 230 -11.75 -18.38 14.74
N ASP A 231 -11.31 -18.58 13.49
CA ASP A 231 -10.30 -17.76 12.83
C ASP A 231 -10.91 -16.70 11.89
N PHE A 232 -12.24 -16.49 11.95
CA PHE A 232 -12.95 -15.51 11.12
C PHE A 232 -12.30 -14.12 11.14
N THR A 233 -11.76 -13.70 12.29
CA THR A 233 -11.06 -12.41 12.44
C THR A 233 -9.80 -12.32 11.57
N LYS A 234 -9.04 -13.42 11.42
CA LYS A 234 -7.83 -13.49 10.60
C LYS A 234 -8.17 -13.61 9.12
N LYS A 235 -9.19 -14.41 8.80
CA LYS A 235 -9.66 -14.63 7.43
C LYS A 235 -10.30 -13.40 6.81
N ALA A 236 -11.08 -12.63 7.58
CA ALA A 236 -11.83 -11.47 7.07
C ALA A 236 -10.94 -10.30 6.67
N VAL A 237 -9.83 -10.11 7.38
CA VAL A 237 -9.00 -8.90 7.23
C VAL A 237 -8.11 -8.94 6.00
N CYS A 238 -7.62 -7.76 5.60
CA CYS A 238 -6.58 -7.66 4.58
C CYS A 238 -5.31 -8.48 4.92
N LYS A 239 -4.79 -8.36 6.15
CA LYS A 239 -3.61 -9.10 6.61
C LYS A 239 -3.69 -9.33 8.11
N ASP A 240 -3.34 -10.52 8.58
CA ASP A 240 -3.29 -10.83 10.02
C ASP A 240 -1.97 -10.33 10.64
N ASN A 241 -1.88 -9.02 10.82
CA ASN A 241 -0.74 -8.32 11.44
C ASN A 241 -1.19 -7.42 12.61
N GLY A 242 -2.43 -7.57 13.08
CA GLY A 242 -3.05 -6.69 14.08
C GLY A 242 -3.38 -5.26 13.59
N PHE A 243 -3.05 -4.89 12.35
CA PHE A 243 -3.37 -3.58 11.76
C PHE A 243 -4.75 -3.53 11.09
N PHE A 244 -5.33 -4.67 10.69
CA PHE A 244 -6.67 -4.68 10.08
C PHE A 244 -7.78 -5.18 11.04
N SER A 245 -7.43 -5.86 12.13
CA SER A 245 -8.37 -6.28 13.18
C SER A 245 -8.36 -5.28 14.35
N TYR A 246 -9.52 -4.66 14.64
CA TYR A 246 -9.66 -3.64 15.68
C TYR A 246 -10.71 -4.04 16.74
N PRO A 247 -10.30 -4.67 17.85
CA PRO A 247 -11.22 -5.07 18.90
C PRO A 247 -11.57 -3.92 19.86
N ILE A 248 -12.86 -3.72 20.10
CA ILE A 248 -13.42 -2.78 21.08
C ILE A 248 -14.00 -3.60 22.25
N PRO A 249 -13.51 -3.42 23.50
CA PRO A 249 -13.97 -4.25 24.63
C PRO A 249 -15.46 -4.11 24.96
N SER A 250 -16.06 -2.93 24.71
CA SER A 250 -17.45 -2.67 25.10
C SER A 250 -18.10 -1.56 24.28
N TRP A 251 -19.41 -1.69 24.03
CA TRP A 251 -20.26 -0.64 23.48
C TRP A 251 -20.14 0.69 24.23
N PHE A 252 -19.94 0.65 25.55
CA PHE A 252 -19.79 1.85 26.39
C PHE A 252 -18.44 2.56 26.21
N SER A 253 -17.38 1.88 25.77
CA SER A 253 -16.05 2.48 25.56
C SER A 253 -15.83 3.00 24.14
N THR A 254 -16.69 2.64 23.17
CA THR A 254 -16.61 2.97 21.74
C THR A 254 -16.14 4.40 21.41
N THR A 255 -16.61 5.40 22.16
CA THR A 255 -16.24 6.81 21.91
C THR A 255 -14.73 7.08 22.08
N LYS A 256 -14.02 6.31 22.93
CA LYS A 256 -12.55 6.39 23.08
C LYS A 256 -11.80 5.87 21.85
N HIS A 257 -12.42 4.99 21.07
CA HIS A 257 -11.82 4.32 19.92
C HIS A 257 -11.98 5.09 18.60
N ILE A 258 -12.88 6.07 18.52
CA ILE A 258 -13.16 6.86 17.31
C ILE A 258 -11.87 7.48 16.72
N LYS A 259 -11.08 8.19 17.53
CA LYS A 259 -9.85 8.84 17.04
C LYS A 259 -8.78 7.84 16.58
N PRO A 260 -8.37 6.83 17.39
CA PRO A 260 -7.40 5.83 16.94
C PRO A 260 -7.85 5.05 15.71
N LEU A 261 -9.14 4.68 15.62
CA LEU A 261 -9.67 3.97 14.45
C LEU A 261 -9.65 4.86 13.21
N THR A 262 -10.04 6.13 13.32
CA THR A 262 -9.96 7.07 12.19
C THR A 262 -8.53 7.26 11.70
N GLN A 263 -7.57 7.47 12.61
CA GLN A 263 -6.15 7.59 12.27
C GLN A 263 -5.62 6.34 11.55
N ARG A 264 -6.08 5.16 11.97
CA ARG A 264 -5.68 3.86 11.43
C ARG A 264 -6.31 3.56 10.06
N ILE A 265 -7.57 3.95 9.84
CA ILE A 265 -8.23 3.90 8.53
C ILE A 265 -7.56 4.86 7.55
N CYS A 266 -7.28 6.11 7.97
CA CYS A 266 -6.67 7.14 7.15
C CYS A 266 -5.14 6.99 6.96
N SER A 267 -4.53 5.86 7.33
CA SER A 267 -3.08 5.62 7.22
C SER A 267 -2.75 5.01 5.86
N LEU A 268 -2.66 5.85 4.81
CA LEU A 268 -2.46 5.44 3.41
C LEU A 268 -1.33 4.42 3.22
N ASP A 269 -0.16 4.70 3.79
CA ASP A 269 1.05 3.86 3.71
C ASP A 269 0.89 2.46 4.36
N SER A 270 -0.21 2.24 5.09
CA SER A 270 -0.52 0.99 5.78
C SER A 270 -1.66 0.20 5.13
N LEU A 271 -2.23 0.68 4.04
CA LEU A 271 -3.34 0.04 3.32
C LEU A 271 -2.85 -1.05 2.35
N LEU A 272 -2.26 -2.09 2.93
CA LEU A 272 -1.57 -3.22 2.28
C LEU A 272 -2.40 -4.08 1.31
N CYS A 273 -3.72 -3.88 1.19
CA CYS A 273 -4.56 -4.57 0.19
C CYS A 273 -5.24 -3.61 -0.78
N SER A 274 -4.94 -2.30 -0.75
CA SER A 274 -5.25 -1.43 -1.88
C SER A 274 -4.59 -2.02 -3.14
N ARG A 275 -5.27 -2.13 -4.28
CA ARG A 275 -4.61 -2.53 -5.55
C ARG A 275 -3.64 -1.43 -5.97
N THR A 276 -2.40 -1.49 -5.47
CA THR A 276 -1.33 -0.54 -5.77
C THR A 276 -0.24 -1.25 -6.55
N CYS A 277 0.60 -0.46 -7.20
CA CYS A 277 1.82 -0.99 -7.79
C CYS A 277 2.73 -1.69 -6.78
N TYR A 278 2.69 -1.29 -5.50
CA TYR A 278 3.57 -1.84 -4.47
C TYR A 278 3.22 -3.28 -4.07
N ASN A 279 1.98 -3.73 -4.31
CA ASN A 279 1.48 -5.03 -3.85
C ASN A 279 0.67 -5.82 -4.88
N SER A 280 0.50 -5.35 -6.12
CA SER A 280 -0.35 -6.01 -7.13
C SER A 280 0.41 -6.32 -8.42
N VAL A 281 1.72 -6.60 -8.30
CA VAL A 281 2.65 -6.80 -9.40
C VAL A 281 3.44 -8.09 -9.25
N ASN A 282 3.66 -8.77 -10.38
CA ASN A 282 4.58 -9.88 -10.54
C ASN A 282 5.86 -9.32 -11.16
N ILE A 283 7.00 -9.42 -10.48
CA ILE A 283 8.29 -8.90 -10.95
C ILE A 283 9.26 -10.08 -11.16
N GLY A 284 9.61 -10.32 -12.42
CA GLY A 284 10.73 -11.19 -12.77
C GLY A 284 12.02 -10.39 -12.81
N PHE A 285 13.07 -10.89 -12.17
CA PHE A 285 14.44 -10.41 -12.35
C PHE A 285 15.19 -11.36 -13.28
N LEU A 286 15.75 -10.83 -14.36
CA LEU A 286 16.59 -11.55 -15.31
C LEU A 286 18.02 -11.06 -15.14
N ILE A 287 18.85 -11.92 -14.56
CA ILE A 287 20.14 -11.55 -13.97
C ILE A 287 21.27 -12.13 -14.83
N ASP A 288 22.06 -11.25 -15.42
CA ASP A 288 23.26 -11.64 -16.16
C ASP A 288 24.33 -12.19 -15.19
N GLY A 289 24.66 -13.48 -15.35
CA GLY A 289 25.70 -14.17 -14.60
C GLY A 289 26.98 -14.39 -15.40
N SER A 290 27.16 -13.68 -16.52
CA SER A 290 28.26 -13.88 -17.47
C SER A 290 29.62 -13.45 -16.92
N SER A 291 30.68 -13.90 -17.60
CA SER A 291 32.08 -13.70 -17.21
C SER A 291 32.54 -12.24 -17.28
N SER A 292 31.87 -11.37 -18.05
CA SER A 292 32.19 -9.94 -18.15
C SER A 292 31.89 -9.20 -16.86
N VAL A 293 30.77 -9.55 -16.22
CA VAL A 293 30.32 -8.97 -14.95
C VAL A 293 31.40 -9.14 -13.88
N GLY A 294 31.82 -10.38 -13.62
CA GLY A 294 32.73 -10.72 -12.53
C GLY A 294 32.07 -10.70 -11.14
N MET A 295 32.57 -11.57 -10.24
CA MET A 295 31.95 -11.86 -8.94
C MET A 295 31.67 -10.63 -8.06
N GLY A 296 32.56 -9.63 -8.04
CA GLY A 296 32.39 -8.41 -7.23
C GLY A 296 31.21 -7.54 -7.70
N ASN A 297 31.08 -7.37 -9.02
CA ASN A 297 29.99 -6.61 -9.61
C ASN A 297 28.66 -7.38 -9.57
N PHE A 298 28.72 -8.72 -9.67
CA PHE A 298 27.55 -9.58 -9.51
C PHE A 298 26.89 -9.35 -8.14
N GLN A 299 27.67 -9.25 -7.06
CA GLN A 299 27.15 -8.90 -5.74
C GLN A 299 26.45 -7.53 -5.71
N LEU A 300 26.99 -6.52 -6.42
CA LEU A 300 26.35 -5.20 -6.55
C LEU A 300 25.01 -5.28 -7.29
N MET A 301 24.90 -6.11 -8.33
CA MET A 301 23.62 -6.37 -9.01
C MET A 301 22.61 -7.05 -8.10
N LEU A 302 23.01 -8.05 -7.32
CA LEU A 302 22.12 -8.72 -6.36
C LEU A 302 21.64 -7.76 -5.26
N ASP A 303 22.50 -6.86 -4.76
CA ASP A 303 22.11 -5.85 -3.78
C ASP A 303 21.21 -4.74 -4.37
N PHE A 304 21.41 -4.38 -5.64
CA PHE A 304 20.50 -3.52 -6.40
C PHE A 304 19.10 -4.13 -6.54
N LEU A 305 19.01 -5.39 -6.98
CA LEU A 305 17.74 -6.12 -7.12
C LEU A 305 17.05 -6.33 -5.77
N ALA A 306 17.80 -6.65 -4.71
CA ALA A 306 17.28 -6.69 -3.34
C ALA A 306 16.82 -5.30 -2.85
N GLY A 307 17.42 -4.23 -3.36
CA GLY A 307 16.98 -2.85 -3.17
C GLY A 307 15.61 -2.57 -3.77
N ILE A 308 15.39 -2.99 -5.02
CA ILE A 308 14.09 -2.92 -5.69
C ILE A 308 13.05 -3.75 -4.93
N ALA A 309 13.37 -5.03 -4.64
CA ALA A 309 12.47 -5.95 -3.93
C ALA A 309 11.98 -5.39 -2.58
N ARG A 310 12.84 -4.65 -1.86
CA ARG A 310 12.50 -4.02 -0.57
C ARG A 310 11.39 -2.97 -0.69
N SER A 311 11.30 -2.28 -1.82
CA SER A 311 10.29 -1.25 -2.09
C SER A 311 8.88 -1.80 -2.37
N PHE A 312 8.72 -3.10 -2.62
CA PHE A 312 7.43 -3.75 -2.85
C PHE A 312 6.99 -4.56 -1.63
N ASP A 313 5.68 -4.68 -1.41
CA ASP A 313 5.06 -5.42 -0.32
C ASP A 313 4.78 -6.87 -0.73
N ILE A 314 5.86 -7.63 -0.66
CA ILE A 314 5.91 -9.04 -1.01
C ILE A 314 5.03 -9.85 -0.03
N SER A 315 4.04 -10.55 -0.58
CA SER A 315 3.26 -11.58 0.12
C SER A 315 2.47 -12.47 -0.84
N ASP A 316 1.85 -13.52 -0.33
CA ASP A 316 0.93 -14.42 -1.04
C ASP A 316 -0.19 -13.69 -1.79
N VAL A 317 -0.78 -12.67 -1.14
CA VAL A 317 -1.77 -11.74 -1.71
C VAL A 317 -1.17 -10.41 -2.20
N GLY A 318 0.16 -10.27 -2.13
CA GLY A 318 0.89 -9.05 -2.42
C GLY A 318 1.73 -9.13 -3.70
N ALA A 319 2.80 -8.34 -3.75
CA ALA A 319 3.74 -8.41 -4.86
C ALA A 319 4.47 -9.77 -4.86
N ARG A 320 4.76 -10.29 -6.04
CA ARG A 320 5.43 -11.59 -6.23
C ARG A 320 6.74 -11.37 -6.98
N ILE A 321 7.80 -12.02 -6.54
CA ILE A 321 9.14 -11.87 -7.14
C ILE A 321 9.71 -13.23 -7.50
N GLY A 322 10.23 -13.34 -8.72
CA GLY A 322 10.98 -14.49 -9.21
C GLY A 322 12.33 -14.03 -9.77
N ALA A 323 13.32 -14.91 -9.75
CA ALA A 323 14.66 -14.65 -10.26
C ALA A 323 15.12 -15.77 -11.19
N VAL A 324 15.62 -15.37 -12.36
CA VAL A 324 16.28 -16.24 -13.34
C VAL A 324 17.68 -15.67 -13.56
N GLN A 325 18.71 -16.47 -13.31
CA GLN A 325 20.08 -16.16 -13.72
C GLN A 325 20.33 -16.75 -15.12
N PHE A 326 21.12 -16.08 -15.94
CA PHE A 326 21.48 -16.60 -17.26
C PHE A 326 22.95 -16.40 -17.61
N THR A 327 23.48 -17.33 -18.39
CA THR A 327 24.73 -17.19 -19.14
C THR A 327 24.50 -17.62 -20.59
N TYR A 328 25.14 -18.69 -21.06
CA TYR A 328 24.66 -19.50 -22.20
C TYR A 328 23.44 -20.34 -21.81
N GLU A 329 23.38 -20.79 -20.55
CA GLU A 329 22.29 -21.58 -19.98
C GLU A 329 21.43 -20.70 -19.05
N GLN A 330 20.17 -21.07 -18.87
CA GLN A 330 19.20 -20.34 -18.05
C GLN A 330 18.87 -21.14 -16.80
N ARG A 331 18.96 -20.50 -15.62
CA ARG A 331 18.71 -21.12 -14.32
C ARG A 331 17.61 -20.36 -13.60
N LEU A 332 16.48 -21.03 -13.35
CA LEU A 332 15.49 -20.55 -12.39
C LEU A 332 16.05 -20.66 -10.98
N GLU A 333 16.35 -19.54 -10.33
CA GLU A 333 16.80 -19.51 -8.94
C GLU A 333 15.60 -19.66 -7.99
N PHE A 334 14.51 -18.94 -8.28
CA PHE A 334 13.20 -19.17 -7.66
C PHE A 334 12.07 -18.56 -8.50
N GLY A 335 10.89 -19.21 -8.50
CA GLY A 335 9.69 -18.72 -9.18
C GLY A 335 8.89 -17.70 -8.37
N LEU A 336 7.98 -16.98 -9.05
CA LEU A 336 7.13 -15.91 -8.49
C LEU A 336 6.37 -16.29 -7.20
N SER A 337 5.97 -17.56 -7.06
CA SER A 337 5.19 -18.08 -5.93
C SER A 337 6.02 -18.85 -4.89
N HIS A 338 7.36 -18.85 -4.99
CA HIS A 338 8.23 -19.62 -4.08
C HIS A 338 8.26 -19.01 -2.67
N TYR A 339 8.42 -17.68 -2.58
CA TYR A 339 8.53 -16.96 -1.32
C TYR A 339 7.37 -15.99 -1.14
N SER A 340 6.76 -15.98 0.03
CA SER A 340 5.67 -15.08 0.42
C SER A 340 6.10 -14.05 1.49
N ASN A 341 7.41 -13.88 1.70
CA ASN A 341 7.99 -12.97 2.68
C ASN A 341 9.10 -12.10 2.07
N LYS A 342 9.08 -10.80 2.38
CA LYS A 342 10.04 -9.80 1.90
C LYS A 342 11.48 -10.13 2.28
N ASP A 343 11.72 -10.56 3.51
CA ASP A 343 13.06 -10.87 4.02
C ASP A 343 13.60 -12.19 3.44
N GLU A 344 12.72 -13.15 3.16
CA GLU A 344 13.09 -14.39 2.47
C GLU A 344 13.53 -14.14 1.03
N VAL A 345 12.80 -13.31 0.27
CA VAL A 345 13.19 -12.91 -1.09
C VAL A 345 14.52 -12.16 -1.09
N ILE A 346 14.68 -11.16 -0.20
CA ILE A 346 15.94 -10.40 -0.07
C ILE A 346 17.11 -11.33 0.29
N GLY A 347 16.88 -12.29 1.19
CA GLY A 347 17.87 -13.30 1.56
C GLY A 347 18.18 -14.27 0.42
N ALA A 348 17.19 -14.68 -0.37
CA ALA A 348 17.36 -15.59 -1.50
C ALA A 348 18.16 -14.94 -2.63
N LEU A 349 17.82 -13.70 -3.01
CA LEU A 349 18.55 -12.92 -4.01
C LEU A 349 20.04 -12.81 -3.65
N ARG A 350 20.36 -12.47 -2.40
CA ARG A 350 21.74 -12.35 -1.91
C ARG A 350 22.52 -13.67 -1.79
N ARG A 351 21.86 -14.82 -1.98
CA ARG A 351 22.49 -16.16 -1.97
C ARG A 351 22.61 -16.77 -3.37
N ILE A 352 22.17 -16.07 -4.43
CA ILE A 352 22.34 -16.53 -5.80
C ILE A 352 23.84 -16.68 -6.11
N SER A 353 24.24 -17.87 -6.54
CA SER A 353 25.65 -18.17 -6.85
C SER A 353 25.98 -17.76 -8.28
N TYR A 354 27.03 -16.96 -8.43
CA TYR A 354 27.57 -16.52 -9.73
C TYR A 354 27.92 -17.71 -10.64
N MET A 355 27.37 -17.74 -11.86
CA MET A 355 27.55 -18.85 -12.81
C MET A 355 28.85 -18.77 -13.63
N SER A 356 29.23 -17.59 -14.14
CA SER A 356 30.32 -17.37 -15.12
C SER A 356 30.10 -18.06 -16.47
N GLY A 357 30.00 -17.30 -17.55
CA GLY A 357 29.78 -17.83 -18.91
C GLY A 357 29.64 -16.72 -19.96
N GLY A 358 29.04 -17.02 -21.10
CA GLY A 358 28.62 -15.98 -22.08
C GLY A 358 27.27 -15.37 -21.73
N THR A 359 26.70 -14.58 -22.65
CA THR A 359 25.51 -13.76 -22.43
C THR A 359 24.46 -14.06 -23.52
N ALA A 360 23.44 -14.87 -23.21
CA ALA A 360 22.34 -15.24 -24.12
C ALA A 360 20.99 -14.70 -23.62
N THR A 361 20.83 -13.38 -23.72
CA THR A 361 19.70 -12.62 -23.19
C THR A 361 18.37 -12.93 -23.90
N GLY A 362 18.37 -13.25 -25.20
CA GLY A 362 17.16 -13.60 -25.94
C GLY A 362 16.55 -14.94 -25.50
N ALA A 363 17.40 -15.95 -25.35
CA ALA A 363 17.05 -17.24 -24.74
C ALA A 363 16.61 -17.06 -23.28
N ALA A 364 17.28 -16.19 -22.52
CA ALA A 364 16.92 -15.87 -21.15
C ALA A 364 15.54 -15.22 -21.01
N ILE A 365 15.17 -14.27 -21.87
CA ILE A 365 13.81 -13.70 -21.93
C ILE A 365 12.80 -14.80 -22.25
N SER A 366 13.07 -15.61 -23.27
CA SER A 366 12.17 -16.70 -23.72
C SER A 366 11.94 -17.74 -22.63
N TYR A 367 12.99 -18.18 -21.94
CA TYR A 367 12.92 -19.10 -20.81
C TYR A 367 12.10 -18.49 -19.67
N THR A 368 12.33 -17.20 -19.37
CA THR A 368 11.66 -16.52 -18.26
C THR A 368 10.16 -16.39 -18.48
N THR A 369 9.71 -16.06 -19.69
CA THR A 369 8.27 -15.98 -20.01
C THR A 369 7.56 -17.34 -19.97
N GLN A 370 8.30 -18.44 -20.21
CA GLN A 370 7.75 -19.79 -20.14
C GLN A 370 7.73 -20.36 -18.71
N ASN A 371 8.74 -20.04 -17.89
CA ASN A 371 8.94 -20.68 -16.58
C ASN A 371 8.44 -19.84 -15.39
N LEU A 372 8.41 -18.51 -15.50
CA LEU A 372 7.69 -17.68 -14.52
C LEU A 372 6.21 -17.70 -14.87
N GLN A 373 5.47 -18.67 -14.31
CA GLN A 373 4.01 -18.74 -14.42
C GLN A 373 3.38 -17.44 -13.90
N THR A 374 2.97 -16.57 -14.82
CA THR A 374 2.33 -15.30 -14.50
C THR A 374 0.88 -15.55 -14.07
N GLY A 375 0.60 -15.38 -12.78
CA GLY A 375 -0.75 -15.45 -12.24
C GLY A 375 -1.57 -14.18 -12.56
N ARG A 376 -2.72 -14.03 -11.89
CA ARG A 376 -3.46 -12.76 -11.86
C ARG A 376 -2.53 -11.65 -11.34
N GLY A 377 -2.53 -10.50 -12.01
CA GLY A 377 -1.66 -9.36 -11.69
C GLY A 377 -0.98 -8.80 -12.93
N ARG A 378 -0.19 -7.73 -12.76
CA ARG A 378 0.60 -7.14 -13.85
C ARG A 378 2.04 -7.64 -13.82
N ASN A 379 2.55 -7.99 -15.00
CA ASN A 379 3.83 -8.66 -15.14
C ASN A 379 4.91 -7.67 -15.61
N PHE A 380 5.95 -7.53 -14.81
CA PHE A 380 7.12 -6.70 -15.09
C PHE A 380 8.36 -7.60 -15.13
N LEU A 381 9.25 -7.35 -16.09
CA LEU A 381 10.52 -8.06 -16.23
C LEU A 381 11.65 -7.03 -16.18
N ILE A 382 12.51 -7.09 -15.17
CA ILE A 382 13.71 -6.25 -15.10
C ILE A 382 14.90 -7.09 -15.57
N VAL A 383 15.47 -6.72 -16.71
CA VAL A 383 16.67 -7.34 -17.29
C VAL A 383 17.87 -6.50 -16.89
N VAL A 384 18.87 -7.12 -16.27
CA VAL A 384 20.14 -6.46 -15.89
C VAL A 384 21.28 -7.18 -16.59
N THR A 385 22.08 -6.45 -17.38
CA THR A 385 23.21 -6.99 -18.16
C THR A 385 24.33 -5.96 -18.32
N ASP A 386 25.58 -6.42 -18.50
CA ASP A 386 26.76 -5.56 -18.66
C ASP A 386 27.39 -5.57 -20.07
N GLY A 387 26.84 -6.38 -20.97
CA GLY A 387 27.45 -6.68 -22.26
C GLY A 387 26.46 -6.87 -23.42
N GLN A 388 27.00 -7.23 -24.59
CA GLN A 388 26.22 -7.56 -25.78
C GLN A 388 25.75 -9.01 -25.72
N SER A 389 24.52 -9.28 -26.16
CA SER A 389 24.02 -10.65 -26.28
C SER A 389 24.60 -11.38 -27.50
N TYR A 390 24.83 -12.69 -27.37
CA TYR A 390 25.24 -13.55 -28.49
C TYR A 390 24.05 -14.00 -29.38
N ASP A 391 22.82 -13.68 -29.00
CA ASP A 391 21.58 -14.07 -29.67
C ASP A 391 20.64 -12.88 -29.97
N ASP A 392 19.60 -13.10 -30.78
CA ASP A 392 18.60 -12.05 -31.05
C ASP A 392 17.70 -11.82 -29.84
N THR A 393 17.74 -10.61 -29.30
CA THR A 393 16.93 -10.18 -28.16
C THR A 393 15.58 -9.59 -28.57
N ARG A 394 15.44 -9.16 -29.84
CA ARG A 394 14.25 -8.46 -30.37
C ARG A 394 13.03 -9.35 -30.46
N ALA A 395 13.15 -10.53 -31.08
CA ALA A 395 12.01 -11.44 -31.22
C ALA A 395 11.48 -11.96 -29.86
N PRO A 396 12.33 -12.38 -28.90
CA PRO A 396 11.91 -12.71 -27.54
C PRO A 396 11.21 -11.57 -26.80
N ALA A 397 11.76 -10.35 -26.85
CA ALA A 397 11.16 -9.19 -26.19
C ALA A 397 9.78 -8.85 -26.77
N MET A 398 9.64 -8.85 -28.10
CA MET A 398 8.33 -8.65 -28.75
C MET A 398 7.32 -9.74 -28.39
N ALA A 399 7.74 -10.99 -28.21
CA ALA A 399 6.86 -12.07 -27.77
C ALA A 399 6.39 -11.85 -26.32
N ALA A 400 7.28 -11.43 -25.42
CA ALA A 400 6.96 -11.07 -24.04
C ALA A 400 5.98 -9.88 -23.95
N HIS A 401 6.20 -8.82 -24.74
CA HIS A 401 5.28 -7.68 -24.79
C HIS A 401 3.87 -8.08 -25.24
N LYS A 402 3.74 -9.00 -26.21
CA LYS A 402 2.44 -9.54 -26.66
C LYS A 402 1.72 -10.36 -25.58
N GLN A 403 2.44 -10.86 -24.58
CA GLN A 403 1.87 -11.52 -23.39
C GLN A 403 1.53 -10.52 -22.26
N GLY A 404 1.64 -9.21 -22.51
CA GLY A 404 1.38 -8.16 -21.51
C GLY A 404 2.52 -7.95 -20.50
N ILE A 405 3.72 -8.44 -20.79
CA ILE A 405 4.90 -8.27 -19.94
C ILE A 405 5.59 -6.95 -20.28
N THR A 406 5.66 -6.06 -19.29
CA THR A 406 6.37 -4.77 -19.39
C THR A 406 7.84 -4.99 -19.06
N ILE A 407 8.75 -4.76 -20.01
CA ILE A 407 10.19 -4.99 -19.83
C ILE A 407 10.90 -3.67 -19.52
N TYR A 408 11.69 -3.71 -18.45
CA TYR A 408 12.66 -2.71 -18.06
C TYR A 408 14.06 -3.26 -18.33
N SER A 409 14.88 -2.56 -19.10
CA SER A 409 16.26 -2.98 -19.40
C SER A 409 17.27 -2.06 -18.71
N VAL A 410 18.14 -2.63 -17.89
CA VAL A 410 19.16 -1.93 -17.11
C VAL A 410 20.53 -2.39 -17.61
N GLY A 411 21.19 -1.54 -18.37
CA GLY A 411 22.56 -1.75 -18.83
C GLY A 411 23.60 -1.21 -17.87
N VAL A 412 24.72 -1.91 -17.78
CA VAL A 412 25.91 -1.47 -17.04
C VAL A 412 27.14 -1.49 -17.95
N ALA A 413 28.13 -0.66 -17.64
CA ALA A 413 29.47 -0.66 -18.25
C ALA A 413 29.48 -0.52 -19.78
N TRP A 414 29.47 -1.64 -20.51
CA TRP A 414 29.61 -1.69 -21.96
C TRP A 414 28.35 -2.20 -22.68
N ALA A 415 27.25 -2.43 -21.95
CA ALA A 415 25.96 -2.88 -22.49
C ALA A 415 25.48 -1.98 -23.65
N PRO A 416 25.22 -2.52 -24.86
CA PRO A 416 24.80 -1.72 -26.01
C PRO A 416 23.44 -1.06 -25.80
N LEU A 417 23.40 0.28 -25.83
CA LEU A 417 22.17 1.04 -25.55
C LEU A 417 21.02 0.70 -26.51
N ASP A 418 21.33 0.43 -27.77
CA ASP A 418 20.32 0.09 -28.78
C ASP A 418 19.72 -1.31 -28.55
N ASP A 419 20.49 -2.28 -28.03
CA ASP A 419 19.96 -3.60 -27.66
C ASP A 419 19.05 -3.49 -26.41
N LEU A 420 19.43 -2.66 -25.43
CA LEU A 420 18.59 -2.38 -24.25
C LEU A 420 17.26 -1.72 -24.65
N LYS A 421 17.29 -0.74 -25.56
CA LYS A 421 16.09 -0.13 -26.14
C LYS A 421 15.27 -1.14 -26.94
N ALA A 422 15.92 -2.03 -27.69
CA ALA A 422 15.25 -3.05 -28.47
C ALA A 422 14.45 -4.03 -27.59
N MET A 423 14.95 -4.34 -26.39
CA MET A 423 14.30 -5.20 -25.40
C MET A 423 13.24 -4.49 -24.53
N SER A 424 13.43 -3.20 -24.24
CA SER A 424 12.55 -2.43 -23.34
C SER A 424 11.13 -2.23 -23.87
N SER A 425 10.14 -2.10 -23.00
CA SER A 425 8.79 -1.68 -23.39
C SER A 425 8.70 -0.19 -23.74
N GLU A 426 7.56 0.22 -24.33
CA GLU A 426 7.29 1.62 -24.67
C GLU A 426 6.74 2.41 -23.47
N PRO A 427 7.09 3.70 -23.30
CA PRO A 427 8.06 4.45 -24.11
C PRO A 427 9.50 4.12 -23.71
N LYS A 428 10.35 3.85 -24.70
CA LYS A 428 11.74 3.35 -24.52
C LYS A 428 12.57 4.17 -23.53
N GLU A 429 12.43 5.49 -23.58
CA GLU A 429 13.19 6.47 -22.78
C GLU A 429 12.95 6.33 -21.26
N SER A 430 11.85 5.70 -20.86
CA SER A 430 11.51 5.47 -19.44
C SER A 430 11.65 4.02 -18.98
N HIS A 431 11.92 3.10 -19.91
CA HIS A 431 12.11 1.68 -19.66
C HIS A 431 13.58 1.24 -19.81
N THR A 432 14.39 2.03 -20.52
CA THR A 432 15.83 1.81 -20.69
C THR A 432 16.63 2.63 -19.70
N PHE A 433 17.48 1.97 -18.91
CA PHE A 433 18.39 2.57 -17.94
C PHE A 433 19.83 2.16 -18.27
N PHE A 434 20.79 3.07 -18.10
CA PHE A 434 22.19 2.79 -18.40
C PHE A 434 23.13 3.54 -17.44
N THR A 435 24.06 2.82 -16.81
CA THR A 435 25.15 3.39 -16.00
C THR A 435 26.50 2.87 -16.47
N ARG A 436 27.55 3.69 -16.37
CA ARG A 436 28.93 3.26 -16.69
C ARG A 436 29.54 2.37 -15.59
N GLU A 437 29.03 2.46 -14.37
CA GLU A 437 29.56 1.75 -13.21
C GLU A 437 28.44 1.04 -12.43
N PHE A 438 28.72 -0.15 -11.92
CA PHE A 438 27.78 -0.95 -11.12
C PHE A 438 27.35 -0.25 -9.82
N THR A 439 28.18 0.64 -9.27
CA THR A 439 27.88 1.51 -8.13
C THR A 439 26.64 2.40 -8.40
N GLY A 440 26.52 2.92 -9.63
CA GLY A 440 25.41 3.78 -10.06
C GLY A 440 24.05 3.07 -10.19
N LEU A 441 24.00 1.73 -10.17
CA LEU A 441 22.73 0.98 -10.23
C LEU A 441 21.76 1.41 -9.12
N THR A 442 22.28 1.73 -7.94
CA THR A 442 21.47 2.11 -6.78
C THR A 442 20.63 3.38 -7.00
N GLU A 443 21.06 4.27 -7.90
CA GLU A 443 20.33 5.50 -8.26
C GLU A 443 19.05 5.20 -9.06
N PHE A 444 19.00 4.06 -9.77
CA PHE A 444 17.84 3.67 -10.58
C PHE A 444 16.71 3.03 -9.77
N ILE A 445 16.96 2.57 -8.53
CA ILE A 445 15.92 1.97 -7.67
C ILE A 445 14.68 2.87 -7.56
N PRO A 446 14.77 4.16 -7.13
CA PRO A 446 13.59 5.03 -7.04
C PRO A 446 12.97 5.37 -8.39
N LEU A 447 13.72 5.29 -9.50
CA LEU A 447 13.19 5.56 -10.85
C LEU A 447 12.41 4.36 -11.38
N LEU A 448 12.97 3.15 -11.28
CA LEU A 448 12.33 1.89 -11.66
C LEU A 448 11.05 1.63 -10.86
N VAL A 449 11.08 1.85 -9.55
CA VAL A 449 9.89 1.70 -8.69
C VAL A 449 8.80 2.69 -9.12
N ARG A 450 9.14 3.96 -9.41
CA ARG A 450 8.17 4.94 -9.93
C ARG A 450 7.66 4.59 -11.33
N GLY A 451 8.52 4.08 -12.22
CA GLY A 451 8.15 3.63 -13.56
C GLY A 451 7.12 2.50 -13.50
N ILE A 452 7.46 1.41 -12.81
CA ILE A 452 6.55 0.27 -12.55
C ILE A 452 5.23 0.76 -11.97
N CYS A 453 5.26 1.75 -11.05
CA CYS A 453 4.06 2.34 -10.48
C CYS A 453 3.21 3.16 -11.45
N ARG A 454 3.83 4.02 -12.27
CA ARG A 454 3.14 4.77 -13.32
C ARG A 454 2.50 3.80 -14.30
N ASP A 455 3.27 2.86 -14.84
CA ASP A 455 2.78 1.94 -15.86
C ASP A 455 1.63 1.11 -15.30
N PHE A 456 1.75 0.61 -14.07
CA PHE A 456 0.69 -0.11 -13.34
C PHE A 456 -0.63 0.67 -13.33
N THR A 457 -0.58 2.00 -13.14
CA THR A 457 -1.78 2.85 -13.17
C THR A 457 -2.30 3.17 -14.56
N GLU A 458 -1.45 3.27 -15.59
CA GLU A 458 -1.85 3.72 -16.93
C GLU A 458 -2.64 2.67 -17.73
N ASN A 459 -2.45 1.37 -17.46
CA ASN A 459 -3.24 0.27 -18.06
C ASN A 459 -4.24 -0.36 -17.07
N ASN A 460 -4.91 0.45 -16.24
CA ASN A 460 -6.00 0.08 -15.30
C ASN A 460 -7.18 1.08 -15.38
#